data_AF-A0A6P8HCJ5-F1
#
_entry.id   AF-A0A6P8HCJ5-F1
#
_cell.length_a   1.000
_cell.length_b   1.000
_cell.length_c   1.000
_cell.angle_alpha   90.00
_cell.angle_beta   90.00
_cell.angle_gamma   90.00
#
_symmetry.space_group_name_H-M   'P 1'
#
loop_
_entity.id
_entity.type
_entity.pdbx_description
1 polymer ?
#
loop_
_entity_poly.entity_id
_entity_poly.type
_entity_poly.pdbx_seq_one_letter_code
_entity_poly.pdbx_strand_id
1 'polypeptide(L)'
;MASNGEEKSAEDYPQSKSTSGLKFNPKCLPIAFKLVLYGLTGLFAEVMFTATWYFVDSVRYRHGWKLHGCTSVWSFPIYSISSYVIELMFLALNGKVNLFVRGIIYLVWTYFWEFTTGLILRQFNACPWDYSGYTYYNIMGLITFDYAPLWYFGSLLLEIVVIQSALQLQYHPHSKTE
;
A
#
# COMPACT_ATOMS: atom_id res chain seq x y z
N MET A 1 70.37 27.20 4.21
CA MET A 1 68.98 26.97 3.78
C MET A 1 68.60 25.55 4.17
N ALA A 2 67.60 25.48 5.05
CA ALA A 2 66.88 24.36 5.68
C ALA A 2 67.39 22.91 5.53
N SER A 3 67.71 22.26 6.67
CA SER A 3 67.65 20.80 6.82
C SER A 3 67.22 20.43 8.25
N ASN A 4 66.04 19.81 8.31
CA ASN A 4 65.54 18.73 9.14
C ASN A 4 65.57 18.72 10.69
N GLY A 5 64.43 18.25 11.22
CA GLY A 5 64.28 17.46 12.44
C GLY A 5 63.78 18.29 13.62
N GLU A 6 62.72 17.96 14.36
CA GLU A 6 61.95 16.73 14.52
C GLU A 6 60.56 17.15 15.05
N GLU A 7 59.47 16.74 14.40
CA GLU A 7 58.13 16.83 14.98
C GLU A 7 57.75 15.46 15.55
N LYS A 8 57.43 15.47 16.83
CA LYS A 8 57.28 14.31 17.70
C LYS A 8 55.96 13.58 17.42
N SER A 9 56.07 12.26 17.46
CA SER A 9 55.05 11.24 17.23
C SER A 9 53.85 11.26 18.20
N ALA A 10 52.76 10.65 17.70
CA ALA A 10 51.74 9.86 18.38
C ALA A 10 50.55 10.60 19.03
N GLU A 11 49.45 10.69 18.27
CA GLU A 11 48.12 10.40 18.81
C GLU A 11 47.47 9.31 17.96
N ASP A 12 47.49 8.11 18.51
CA ASP A 12 46.81 6.90 18.06
C ASP A 12 45.35 6.98 18.53
N TYR A 13 44.41 7.15 17.60
CA TYR A 13 42.99 6.92 17.85
C TYR A 13 42.49 5.82 16.90
N PRO A 14 41.97 4.70 17.43
CA PRO A 14 41.50 3.61 16.59
C PRO A 14 40.24 4.04 15.83
N GLN A 15 40.31 4.01 14.50
CA GLN A 15 39.15 4.12 13.61
C GLN A 15 38.11 3.06 13.98
N SER A 16 37.07 3.50 14.69
CA SER A 16 35.94 2.67 15.05
C SER A 16 35.18 2.21 13.80
N LYS A 17 34.79 0.93 13.85
CA LYS A 17 34.26 0.11 12.78
C LYS A 17 33.17 0.79 11.96
N SER A 18 33.34 0.69 10.64
CA SER A 18 32.29 0.81 9.62
C SER A 18 31.02 0.09 10.07
N THR A 19 30.05 0.84 10.58
CA THR A 19 28.66 0.42 10.54
C THR A 19 28.21 0.61 9.10
N SER A 20 27.90 -0.51 8.45
CA SER A 20 27.29 -0.60 7.13
C SER A 20 25.94 0.11 7.14
N GLY A 21 26.00 1.44 7.02
CA GLY A 21 24.84 2.26 6.74
C GLY A 21 24.17 1.71 5.50
N LEU A 22 22.92 1.29 5.66
CA LEU A 22 22.00 1.03 4.55
C LEU A 22 22.18 2.19 3.56
N LYS A 23 22.76 1.92 2.39
CA LYS A 23 22.96 2.95 1.36
C LYS A 23 21.59 3.35 0.86
N PHE A 24 21.02 4.36 1.51
CA PHE A 24 19.77 4.98 1.11
C PHE A 24 20.01 5.55 -0.28
N ASN A 25 19.38 4.97 -1.30
CA ASN A 25 19.50 5.46 -2.66
C ASN A 25 18.51 6.64 -2.78
N PRO A 26 18.96 7.90 -2.84
CA PRO A 26 18.10 9.08 -2.66
C PRO A 26 17.18 9.37 -3.86
N LYS A 27 17.02 8.42 -4.78
CA LYS A 27 16.28 8.60 -6.04
C LYS A 27 14.86 8.05 -6.01
N CYS A 28 14.46 7.32 -4.97
CA CYS A 28 13.14 6.70 -4.89
C CYS A 28 12.51 6.90 -3.51
N LEU A 29 11.19 7.07 -3.47
CA LEU A 29 10.42 7.26 -2.25
C LEU A 29 10.65 6.08 -1.28
N PRO A 30 10.91 6.33 0.03
CA PRO A 30 11.16 5.28 1.00
C PRO A 30 10.00 4.28 1.06
N ILE A 31 10.29 2.99 1.23
CA ILE A 31 9.27 1.93 1.32
C ILE A 31 8.25 2.23 2.42
N ALA A 32 8.71 2.69 3.59
CA ALA A 32 7.83 3.07 4.69
C ALA A 32 6.82 4.15 4.29
N PHE A 33 7.24 5.15 3.51
CA PHE A 33 6.35 6.20 3.04
C PHE A 33 5.34 5.66 2.01
N LYS A 34 5.78 4.79 1.09
CA LYS A 34 4.88 4.11 0.14
C LYS A 34 3.81 3.30 0.87
N LEU A 35 4.20 2.54 1.89
CA LEU A 35 3.27 1.76 2.71
C LEU A 35 2.23 2.65 3.41
N VAL A 36 2.65 3.80 3.95
CA VAL A 36 1.72 4.76 4.55
C VAL A 36 0.77 5.35 3.50
N LEU A 37 1.29 5.80 2.36
CA LEU A 37 0.50 6.34 1.26
C LEU A 37 -0.58 5.33 0.83
N TYR A 38 -0.16 4.09 0.54
CA TYR A 38 -1.06 3.04 0.09
C TYR A 38 -2.08 2.63 1.15
N GLY A 39 -1.66 2.54 2.41
CA GLY A 39 -2.57 2.25 3.52
C GLY A 39 -3.63 3.33 3.68
N LEU A 40 -3.26 4.61 3.61
CA LEU A 40 -4.20 5.73 3.68
C LEU A 40 -5.14 5.77 2.48
N THR A 41 -4.64 5.52 1.27
CA THR A 41 -5.48 5.49 0.07
C THR A 41 -6.50 4.35 0.14
N GLY A 42 -6.08 3.15 0.57
CA GLY A 42 -6.99 2.03 0.77
C GLY A 42 -8.02 2.29 1.86
N LEU A 43 -7.61 2.86 3.00
CA LEU A 43 -8.51 3.24 4.08
C LEU A 43 -9.55 4.27 3.61
N PHE A 44 -9.13 5.27 2.85
CA PHE A 44 -10.04 6.26 2.26
C PHE A 44 -11.02 5.60 1.28
N ALA A 45 -10.54 4.75 0.38
CA ALA A 45 -11.39 4.04 -0.57
C ALA A 45 -12.45 3.17 0.13
N GLU A 46 -12.05 2.47 1.19
CA GLU A 46 -12.93 1.62 2.00
C GLU A 46 -14.04 2.43 2.72
N VAL A 47 -13.68 3.57 3.32
CA VAL A 47 -14.66 4.48 3.95
C VAL A 47 -15.63 5.04 2.91
N MET A 48 -15.13 5.43 1.74
CA MET A 48 -15.99 5.92 0.65
C MET A 48 -16.89 4.82 0.10
N PHE A 49 -16.38 3.59 -0.02
CA PHE A 49 -17.14 2.44 -0.47
C PHE A 49 -18.29 2.12 0.50
N THR A 50 -17.99 1.99 1.80
CA THR A 50 -19.01 1.72 2.82
C THR A 50 -20.03 2.85 2.92
N ALA A 51 -19.61 4.12 2.85
CA ALA A 51 -20.52 5.27 2.82
C ALA A 51 -21.46 5.22 1.61
N THR A 52 -20.94 4.88 0.43
CA THR A 52 -21.73 4.74 -0.80
C THR A 52 -22.68 3.56 -0.71
N TRP A 53 -22.23 2.43 -0.17
CA TRP A 53 -23.07 1.25 0.05
C TRP A 53 -24.24 1.58 0.98
N TYR A 54 -23.97 2.21 2.13
CA TYR A 54 -25.00 2.69 3.04
C TYR A 54 -25.94 3.70 2.39
N PHE A 55 -25.47 4.52 1.44
CA PHE A 55 -26.33 5.44 0.71
C PHE A 55 -27.23 4.74 -0.30
N VAL A 56 -26.71 3.78 -1.07
CA VAL A 56 -27.52 2.99 -2.00
C VAL A 56 -28.60 2.22 -1.23
N ASP A 57 -28.22 1.64 -0.09
CA ASP A 57 -29.15 0.97 0.81
C ASP A 57 -30.14 1.96 1.46
N SER A 58 -29.69 3.16 1.84
CA SER A 58 -30.56 4.20 2.40
C SER A 58 -31.53 4.79 1.37
N VAL A 59 -31.19 4.82 0.09
CA VAL A 59 -32.14 5.18 -0.97
C VAL A 59 -33.23 4.11 -1.09
N ARG A 60 -32.89 2.83 -0.80
CA ARG A 60 -33.85 1.73 -0.70
C ARG A 60 -34.73 1.81 0.57
N TYR A 61 -34.14 2.20 1.71
CA TYR A 61 -34.76 2.10 3.06
C TYR A 61 -35.01 3.45 3.80
N ARG A 62 -34.79 4.60 3.16
CA ARG A 62 -34.94 5.99 3.67
C ARG A 62 -34.04 6.40 4.87
N HIS A 63 -32.75 6.07 4.87
CA HIS A 63 -31.83 6.46 5.97
C HIS A 63 -31.14 7.86 5.83
N GLY A 64 -31.45 8.66 4.82
CA GLY A 64 -31.00 10.06 4.72
C GLY A 64 -29.56 10.26 4.22
N TRP A 65 -29.15 11.53 4.02
CA TRP A 65 -27.92 11.96 3.34
C TRP A 65 -26.65 11.95 4.22
N LYS A 66 -26.65 11.23 5.33
CA LYS A 66 -25.57 11.31 6.32
C LYS A 66 -24.27 10.60 5.89
N LEU A 67 -24.28 9.79 4.83
CA LEU A 67 -23.11 9.16 4.19
C LEU A 67 -22.05 8.66 5.19
N HIS A 68 -22.47 7.89 6.20
CA HIS A 68 -21.52 7.34 7.18
C HIS A 68 -20.74 6.18 6.53
N GLY A 69 -19.41 6.31 6.48
CA GLY A 69 -18.51 5.22 6.13
C GLY A 69 -17.80 4.72 7.38
N CYS A 70 -17.80 3.41 7.58
CA CYS A 70 -17.15 2.76 8.72
C CYS A 70 -16.17 1.72 8.20
N THR A 71 -14.98 1.64 8.79
CA THR A 71 -14.00 0.60 8.47
C THR A 71 -13.20 0.19 9.71
N SER A 72 -12.56 -0.97 9.62
CA SER A 72 -11.64 -1.48 10.65
C SER A 72 -10.26 -0.85 10.52
N VAL A 73 -9.57 -0.67 11.64
CA VAL A 73 -8.15 -0.25 11.64
C VAL A 73 -7.27 -1.30 10.93
N TRP A 74 -7.67 -2.57 10.94
CA TRP A 74 -6.99 -3.65 10.22
C TRP A 74 -6.98 -3.45 8.70
N SER A 75 -7.90 -2.65 8.15
CA SER A 75 -7.91 -2.30 6.73
C SER A 75 -6.61 -1.59 6.32
N PHE A 76 -6.01 -0.79 7.21
CA PHE A 76 -4.77 -0.08 6.91
C PHE A 76 -3.61 -1.01 6.53
N PRO A 77 -3.16 -1.96 7.39
CA PRO A 77 -2.07 -2.86 7.02
C PRO A 77 -2.44 -3.79 5.85
N ILE A 78 -3.71 -4.20 5.73
CA ILE A 78 -4.17 -5.06 4.63
C ILE A 78 -4.01 -4.36 3.28
N TYR A 79 -4.51 -3.13 3.16
CA TYR A 79 -4.42 -2.36 1.91
C TYR A 79 -2.99 -1.89 1.62
N SER A 80 -2.24 -1.52 2.65
CA SER A 80 -0.84 -1.11 2.54
C SER A 80 0.02 -2.20 1.88
N ILE A 81 -0.05 -3.42 2.41
CA ILE A 81 0.73 -4.56 1.92
C ILE A 81 0.23 -4.99 0.54
N SER A 82 -1.08 -5.12 0.35
CA SER A 82 -1.64 -5.55 -0.94
C SER A 82 -1.24 -4.62 -2.08
N SER A 83 -1.39 -3.31 -1.87
CA SER A 83 -1.06 -2.29 -2.89
C SER A 83 0.44 -2.25 -3.19
N TYR A 84 1.28 -2.48 -2.19
CA TYR A 84 2.73 -2.60 -2.39
C TYR A 84 3.08 -3.82 -3.25
N VAL A 85 2.41 -4.96 -3.05
CA VAL A 85 2.59 -6.12 -3.94
C VAL A 85 2.12 -5.81 -5.35
N ILE A 86 1.00 -5.10 -5.53
CA ILE A 86 0.53 -4.64 -6.85
C ILE A 86 1.59 -3.73 -7.51
N GLU A 87 2.27 -2.86 -6.78
CA GLU A 87 3.40 -2.07 -7.33
C GLU A 87 4.53 -2.98 -7.83
N LEU A 88 4.91 -4.01 -7.07
CA LEU A 88 5.96 -4.96 -7.51
C LEU A 88 5.53 -5.71 -8.77
N MET A 89 4.27 -6.14 -8.85
CA MET A 89 3.69 -6.78 -10.03
C MET A 89 3.67 -5.81 -11.23
N PHE A 90 3.30 -4.56 -11.00
CA PHE A 90 3.35 -3.50 -12.00
C PHE A 90 4.77 -3.36 -12.57
N LEU A 91 5.79 -3.22 -11.71
CA LEU A 91 7.19 -3.09 -12.16
C LEU A 91 7.68 -4.32 -12.96
N ALA A 92 7.19 -5.52 -12.62
CA ALA A 92 7.56 -6.75 -13.32
C ALA A 92 6.88 -6.92 -14.69
N LEU A 93 5.62 -6.47 -14.80
CA LEU A 93 4.73 -6.68 -15.95
C LEU A 93 4.69 -5.48 -16.90
N ASN A 94 5.05 -4.28 -16.45
CA ASN A 94 5.01 -3.07 -17.25
C ASN A 94 5.91 -3.22 -18.49
N GLY A 95 5.35 -2.88 -19.66
CA GLY A 95 6.02 -3.06 -20.96
C GLY A 95 6.01 -4.48 -21.54
N LYS A 96 5.57 -5.50 -20.79
CA LYS A 96 5.45 -6.90 -21.29
C LYS A 96 4.02 -7.34 -21.53
N VAL A 97 3.08 -6.78 -20.78
CA VAL A 97 1.68 -7.21 -20.75
C VAL A 97 0.75 -6.02 -20.91
N ASN A 98 -0.32 -6.20 -21.68
CA ASN A 98 -1.35 -5.18 -21.89
C ASN A 98 -2.09 -4.84 -20.59
N LEU A 99 -2.60 -3.61 -20.50
CA LEU A 99 -3.30 -3.10 -19.31
C LEU A 99 -4.46 -4.00 -18.86
N PHE A 100 -5.23 -4.54 -19.81
CA PHE A 100 -6.36 -5.42 -19.52
C PHE A 100 -5.95 -6.69 -18.77
N VAL A 101 -4.92 -7.38 -19.26
CA VAL A 101 -4.43 -8.62 -18.62
C VAL A 101 -3.82 -8.32 -17.26
N ARG A 102 -3.16 -7.17 -17.09
CA ARG A 102 -2.66 -6.71 -15.78
C ARG A 102 -3.80 -6.48 -14.78
N GLY A 103 -4.91 -5.88 -15.20
CA GLY A 103 -6.09 -5.75 -14.34
C GLY A 103 -6.63 -7.10 -13.87
N ILE A 104 -6.65 -8.12 -14.74
CA ILE A 104 -7.08 -9.48 -14.35
C ILE A 104 -6.12 -10.08 -13.33
N ILE A 105 -4.81 -9.92 -13.56
CA ILE A 105 -3.78 -10.39 -12.64
C ILE A 105 -3.92 -9.74 -11.26
N TYR A 106 -4.17 -8.42 -11.21
CA TYR A 106 -4.40 -7.72 -9.93
C TYR A 106 -5.69 -8.14 -9.26
N LEU A 107 -6.76 -8.37 -10.03
CA LEU A 107 -8.02 -8.88 -9.49
C LEU A 107 -7.83 -10.24 -8.79
N VAL A 108 -7.12 -11.17 -9.44
CA VAL A 108 -6.82 -12.49 -8.87
C VAL A 108 -5.97 -12.35 -7.60
N TRP A 109 -4.97 -11.48 -7.61
CA TRP A 109 -4.16 -11.19 -6.43
C TRP A 109 -4.99 -10.61 -5.28
N THR A 110 -5.82 -9.61 -5.56
CA THR A 110 -6.67 -8.96 -4.55
C THR A 110 -7.60 -9.97 -3.89
N TYR A 111 -8.24 -10.85 -4.67
CA TYR A 111 -9.08 -11.90 -4.11
C TYR A 111 -8.30 -12.91 -3.27
N PHE A 112 -7.12 -13.34 -3.73
CA PHE A 112 -6.27 -14.22 -2.94
C PHE A 112 -5.86 -13.56 -1.61
N TRP A 113 -5.51 -12.28 -1.64
CA TRP A 113 -5.13 -11.51 -0.46
C TRP A 113 -6.30 -11.29 0.51
N GLU A 114 -7.47 -10.92 0.00
CA GLU A 114 -8.71 -10.76 0.78
C GLU A 114 -9.11 -12.08 1.45
N PHE A 115 -9.03 -13.20 0.72
CA PHE A 115 -9.32 -14.51 1.30
C PHE A 115 -8.37 -14.86 2.44
N THR A 116 -7.07 -14.72 2.20
CA THR A 116 -6.03 -15.13 3.16
C THR A 116 -6.05 -14.25 4.41
N THR A 117 -6.13 -12.93 4.23
CA THR A 117 -6.24 -11.98 5.36
C THR A 117 -7.57 -12.16 6.11
N GLY A 118 -8.67 -12.42 5.40
CA GLY A 118 -9.97 -12.70 5.98
C GLY A 118 -9.97 -13.97 6.83
N LEU A 119 -9.34 -15.05 6.34
CA LEU A 119 -9.17 -16.29 7.10
C LEU A 119 -8.34 -16.09 8.38
N ILE A 120 -7.23 -15.35 8.29
CA ILE A 120 -6.37 -15.07 9.45
C ILE A 120 -7.14 -14.23 10.48
N LEU A 121 -7.77 -13.14 10.04
CA LEU A 121 -8.49 -12.25 10.95
C LEU A 121 -9.75 -12.89 11.54
N ARG A 122 -10.38 -13.82 10.82
CA ARG A 122 -11.51 -14.61 11.34
C ARG A 122 -11.12 -15.46 12.55
N GLN A 123 -9.87 -15.95 12.64
CA GLN A 123 -9.40 -16.69 13.83
C GLN A 123 -9.38 -15.82 15.09
N PHE A 124 -9.23 -14.50 14.92
CA PHE A 124 -9.22 -13.52 16.02
C PHE A 124 -10.55 -12.78 16.17
N ASN A 125 -11.59 -13.20 15.44
CA ASN A 125 -12.89 -12.51 15.37
C ASN A 125 -12.76 -11.02 14.98
N ALA A 126 -11.74 -10.69 14.18
CA ALA A 126 -11.36 -9.34 13.79
C ALA A 126 -11.51 -9.09 12.27
N CYS A 127 -12.21 -10.00 11.57
CA CYS A 127 -12.42 -9.92 10.13
C CYS A 127 -13.24 -8.65 9.80
N PRO A 128 -12.70 -7.70 9.02
CA PRO A 128 -13.39 -6.43 8.75
C PRO A 128 -14.61 -6.60 7.84
N TRP A 129 -14.61 -7.67 7.05
CA TRP A 129 -15.64 -7.99 6.08
C TRP A 129 -16.30 -9.33 6.45
N ASP A 130 -17.62 -9.31 6.56
CA ASP A 130 -18.44 -10.52 6.61
C ASP A 130 -19.59 -10.38 5.63
N TYR A 131 -19.46 -11.08 4.50
CA TYR A 131 -20.44 -11.07 3.42
C TYR A 131 -21.53 -12.15 3.60
N SER A 132 -21.53 -12.91 4.71
CA SER A 132 -22.40 -14.08 4.94
C SER A 132 -23.92 -13.80 4.96
N GLY A 133 -24.35 -12.54 4.85
CA GLY A 133 -25.76 -12.16 4.77
C GLY A 133 -26.12 -11.18 3.65
N TYR A 134 -25.15 -10.74 2.84
CA TYR A 134 -25.32 -9.60 1.93
C TYR A 134 -25.24 -9.93 0.44
N THR A 135 -24.60 -11.05 0.07
CA THR A 135 -24.38 -11.39 -1.35
C THR A 135 -24.69 -12.87 -1.61
N TYR A 136 -25.27 -13.17 -2.77
CA TYR A 136 -25.70 -14.53 -3.14
C TYR A 136 -24.51 -15.39 -3.58
N TYR A 137 -23.44 -14.77 -4.08
CA TYR A 137 -22.23 -15.42 -4.59
C TYR A 137 -21.01 -15.10 -3.73
N ASN A 138 -21.06 -15.48 -2.45
CA ASN A 138 -19.91 -15.38 -1.54
C ASN A 138 -19.22 -16.74 -1.33
N ILE A 139 -17.90 -16.72 -1.16
CA ILE A 139 -17.13 -17.87 -0.68
C ILE A 139 -16.85 -17.67 0.80
N MET A 140 -17.45 -18.51 1.64
CA MET A 140 -17.27 -18.52 3.12
C MET A 140 -17.61 -17.19 3.82
N GLY A 141 -18.33 -16.27 3.16
CA GLY A 141 -18.54 -14.90 3.62
C GLY A 141 -17.31 -14.00 3.54
N LEU A 142 -16.19 -14.48 2.99
CA LEU A 142 -14.89 -13.78 3.00
C LEU A 142 -14.57 -13.10 1.68
N ILE A 143 -15.09 -13.61 0.57
CA ILE A 143 -14.99 -13.01 -0.76
C ILE A 143 -16.38 -12.97 -1.37
N THR A 144 -16.71 -11.88 -2.07
CA THR A 144 -17.84 -11.85 -2.99
C THR A 144 -17.40 -11.61 -4.44
N PHE A 145 -17.93 -12.44 -5.35
CA PHE A 145 -17.69 -12.26 -6.79
C PHE A 145 -18.44 -11.07 -7.37
N ASP A 146 -19.50 -10.60 -6.69
CA ASP A 146 -20.29 -9.46 -7.14
C ASP A 146 -19.44 -8.18 -7.20
N TYR A 147 -18.37 -8.10 -6.40
CA TYR A 147 -17.42 -6.98 -6.39
C TYR A 147 -16.24 -7.15 -7.33
N ALA A 148 -16.21 -8.18 -8.19
CA ALA A 148 -15.13 -8.38 -9.15
C ALA A 148 -14.91 -7.16 -10.07
N PRO A 149 -15.95 -6.52 -10.62
CA PRO A 149 -15.77 -5.31 -11.42
C PRO A 149 -15.17 -4.17 -10.60
N LEU A 150 -15.63 -4.00 -9.35
CA LEU A 150 -15.14 -2.95 -8.45
C LEU A 150 -13.65 -3.13 -8.15
N TRP A 151 -13.23 -4.35 -7.82
CA TRP A 151 -11.82 -4.67 -7.55
C TRP A 151 -10.95 -4.54 -8.80
N TYR A 152 -11.47 -4.93 -9.97
CA TYR A 152 -10.75 -4.78 -11.23
C TYR A 152 -10.51 -3.30 -11.57
N PHE A 153 -11.55 -2.46 -11.55
CA PHE A 153 -11.39 -1.04 -11.83
C PHE A 153 -10.60 -0.32 -10.72
N GLY A 154 -10.82 -0.69 -9.45
CA GLY A 154 -10.10 -0.13 -8.31
C GLY A 154 -8.61 -0.41 -8.37
N SER A 155 -8.20 -1.63 -8.71
CA SER A 155 -6.78 -1.98 -8.85
C SER A 155 -6.11 -1.31 -10.05
N LEU A 156 -6.83 -1.11 -11.17
CA LEU A 156 -6.34 -0.32 -12.29
C LEU A 156 -6.20 1.17 -11.92
N LEU A 157 -7.16 1.73 -11.19
CA LEU A 157 -7.09 3.11 -10.72
C LEU A 157 -5.94 3.32 -9.73
N LEU A 158 -5.75 2.37 -8.80
CA LEU A 158 -4.62 2.33 -7.89
C LEU A 158 -3.30 2.37 -8.66
N GLU A 159 -3.18 1.57 -9.71
CA GLU A 159 -1.99 1.58 -10.55
C GLU A 159 -1.78 2.93 -11.25
N ILE A 160 -2.76 3.37 -12.04
CA ILE A 160 -2.65 4.54 -12.92
C ILE A 160 -2.46 5.83 -12.12
N VAL A 161 -3.18 5.97 -11.00
CA VAL A 161 -3.17 7.22 -10.24
C VAL A 161 -2.15 7.18 -9.11
N VAL A 162 -2.16 6.13 -8.29
CA VAL A 162 -1.42 6.14 -7.03
C VAL A 162 -0.01 5.61 -7.21
N ILE A 163 0.14 4.42 -7.80
CA ILE A 163 1.44 3.78 -7.98
C ILE A 163 2.30 4.55 -8.96
N GLN A 164 1.75 4.95 -10.11
CA GLN A 164 2.51 5.76 -11.07
C GLN A 164 2.92 7.10 -10.44
N SER A 165 2.03 7.80 -9.73
CA SER A 165 2.41 9.04 -9.03
C SER A 165 3.49 8.79 -7.98
N ALA A 166 3.35 7.77 -7.14
CA ALA A 166 4.32 7.42 -6.11
C ALA A 166 5.70 7.09 -6.69
N LEU A 167 5.77 6.50 -7.88
CA LEU A 167 7.01 6.23 -8.59
C LEU A 167 7.63 7.48 -9.23
N GLN A 168 6.83 8.48 -9.59
CA GLN A 168 7.31 9.77 -10.10
C GLN A 168 7.77 10.73 -8.99
N LEU A 169 7.31 10.54 -7.75
CA LEU A 169 7.71 11.36 -6.61
C LEU A 169 9.20 11.14 -6.28
N GLN A 170 10.01 12.14 -6.62
CA GLN A 170 11.41 12.24 -6.23
C GLN A 170 11.53 12.98 -4.89
N TYR A 171 12.21 12.38 -3.92
CA TYR A 171 12.56 13.07 -2.68
C TYR A 171 13.84 13.88 -2.91
N HIS A 172 13.71 15.21 -2.96
CA HIS A 172 14.87 16.10 -3.00
C HIS A 172 15.20 16.55 -1.57
N PRO A 173 16.23 15.98 -0.91
CA PRO A 173 16.65 16.51 0.38
C PRO A 173 17.16 17.93 0.18
N HIS A 174 16.56 18.91 0.87
CA HIS A 174 17.12 20.25 0.94
C HIS A 174 18.51 20.16 1.57
N SER A 175 19.56 20.33 0.76
CA SER A 175 20.90 20.57 1.25
C SER A 175 20.88 21.89 2.01
N LYS A 176 21.15 21.85 3.32
CA LYS A 176 21.43 23.07 4.08
C LYS A 176 22.69 23.69 3.48
N THR A 177 22.53 24.78 2.75
CA THR A 177 23.63 25.70 2.44
C THR A 177 24.05 26.35 3.74
N GLU A 178 25.23 25.96 4.23
CA GLU A 178 25.98 26.67 5.27
C GLU A 178 26.50 28.01 4.75
#